data_AF-A0A9W9XL14-F1
#
_entry.id   AF-A0A9W9XL14-F1
#
_cell.length_a   1.000
_cell.length_b   1.000
_cell.length_c   1.000
_cell.angle_alpha   90.00
_cell.angle_beta   90.00
_cell.angle_gamma   90.00
#
_symmetry.space_group_name_H-M   'P 1'
#
loop_
_entity.id
_entity.type
_entity.pdbx_description
1 polymer ?
#
loop_
_entity_poly.entity_id
_entity_poly.type
_entity_poly.pdbx_seq_one_letter_code
_entity_poly.pdbx_strand_id
1 'polypeptide(L)'
;MHSSADKEAAKATTSVQSLSASQLSDDERPSDEMDQEKEQLTQEKGPFSRLLARPFNKRRIILLSLIGLILLGLIVLVIVLPLVLMKRHSINHQNSDPGNTYHLFPTTGEANSYHVLDNKPILAVHNFPDPGLLHHNATWYAYGTNPKKHDPQTIHVPVATSTNFVNWTLHDGYDAMPTLGHWELAVNHWAPDVIERDDGKFVMYYSGQLKDGHGHHCIGAAVSTGTDPMGPFVPLNASLACPQKYGGAIDPSPFRDVDGKLYVVYKGDGNSVGSGGYCGNSIVPRRPVPLILQELEGDGITKVGEPDIILDINDTDGPLIEAPNIIRRNDGTYFLFFSSHCFTSLGYNVKYAHARSVKGPYTRAARPLLQTEDFGLDAPGGATLSPDGTKIVFHANCGGQRCMYAGGVHIQPTENTITMAAL
;
A
#
# COMPACT_ATOMS: atom_id res chain seq x y z
N MET A 1 6.65 -65.55 32.84
CA MET A 1 7.31 -66.03 31.62
C MET A 1 7.76 -64.77 30.87
N HIS A 2 9.06 -64.42 30.82
CA HIS A 2 10.11 -64.99 29.93
C HIS A 2 9.73 -64.83 28.45
N SER A 3 10.58 -64.35 27.51
CA SER A 3 12.03 -64.06 27.49
C SER A 3 12.29 -63.04 26.34
N SER A 4 13.16 -62.01 26.38
CA SER A 4 14.65 -62.01 26.37
C SER A 4 15.27 -62.69 25.11
N ALA A 5 16.36 -62.22 24.47
CA ALA A 5 17.24 -61.05 24.70
C ALA A 5 18.29 -60.83 23.55
N ASP A 6 18.85 -59.62 23.49
CA ASP A 6 20.25 -59.17 23.25
C ASP A 6 21.24 -59.85 22.27
N LYS A 7 21.99 -59.01 21.52
CA LYS A 7 23.44 -58.66 21.69
C LYS A 7 23.92 -57.73 20.55
N GLU A 8 24.61 -56.60 20.77
CA GLU A 8 25.99 -56.36 21.27
C GLU A 8 27.12 -57.02 20.43
N ALA A 9 28.33 -56.44 20.23
CA ALA A 9 28.85 -55.06 20.37
C ALA A 9 30.33 -54.98 19.87
N ALA A 10 30.86 -53.75 19.72
CA ALA A 10 32.30 -53.39 19.75
C ALA A 10 33.21 -53.84 18.56
N LYS A 11 34.42 -53.28 18.31
CA LYS A 11 35.21 -52.20 18.98
C LYS A 11 36.17 -51.51 17.98
N ALA A 12 36.68 -50.33 18.32
CA ALA A 12 37.66 -49.54 17.54
C ALA A 12 39.12 -50.10 17.58
N THR A 13 40.04 -49.55 16.76
CA THR A 13 41.34 -48.96 17.19
C THR A 13 42.11 -48.25 16.03
N THR A 14 42.43 -46.99 16.28
CA THR A 14 43.56 -46.10 15.88
C THR A 14 44.74 -46.61 15.02
N SER A 15 45.25 -45.78 14.09
CA SER A 15 46.67 -45.30 14.07
C SER A 15 46.92 -44.14 13.08
N VAL A 16 47.95 -43.34 13.36
CA VAL A 16 48.44 -42.17 12.60
C VAL A 16 49.77 -42.52 11.92
N GLN A 17 50.08 -41.94 10.75
CA GLN A 17 51.47 -41.70 10.35
C GLN A 17 51.62 -40.50 9.39
N SER A 18 52.82 -39.92 9.36
CA SER A 18 53.18 -38.62 8.77
C SER A 18 54.49 -38.73 7.97
N LEU A 19 54.97 -37.60 7.39
CA LEU A 19 56.25 -37.41 6.67
C LEU A 19 56.22 -37.86 5.19
N SER A 20 56.98 -37.29 4.23
CA SER A 20 57.88 -36.12 4.19
C SER A 20 58.00 -35.57 2.74
N ALA A 21 58.79 -34.50 2.54
CA ALA A 21 58.99 -33.82 1.26
C ALA A 21 60.18 -34.31 0.41
N SER A 22 60.37 -33.63 -0.74
CA SER A 22 61.61 -33.32 -1.50
C SER A 22 62.16 -34.21 -2.64
N GLN A 23 62.17 -33.59 -3.84
CA GLN A 23 63.32 -33.33 -4.75
C GLN A 23 63.72 -34.23 -5.95
N LEU A 24 64.05 -33.53 -7.07
CA LEU A 24 64.97 -33.87 -8.19
C LEU A 24 64.53 -35.04 -9.14
N SER A 25 64.90 -35.16 -10.42
CA SER A 25 65.68 -34.38 -11.42
C SER A 25 65.41 -34.96 -12.85
N ASP A 26 65.75 -34.41 -14.03
CA ASP A 26 65.99 -33.04 -14.57
C ASP A 26 65.79 -33.08 -16.15
N ASP A 27 66.76 -32.68 -17.00
CA ASP A 27 66.84 -32.71 -18.50
C ASP A 27 65.76 -31.99 -19.37
N GLU A 28 66.08 -31.25 -20.46
CA GLU A 28 67.36 -30.83 -21.06
C GLU A 28 67.17 -29.53 -21.90
N ARG A 29 68.26 -28.80 -22.22
CA ARG A 29 68.33 -27.65 -23.16
C ARG A 29 69.69 -27.71 -23.89
N PRO A 30 69.86 -27.20 -25.13
CA PRO A 30 70.11 -25.77 -25.35
C PRO A 30 69.36 -25.28 -26.65
N SER A 31 69.67 -24.19 -27.38
CA SER A 31 70.75 -23.19 -27.35
C SER A 31 70.32 -21.82 -27.96
N ASP A 32 71.32 -20.98 -28.24
CA ASP A 32 71.46 -19.85 -29.18
C ASP A 32 70.89 -18.46 -28.85
N GLU A 33 71.74 -17.46 -29.16
CA GLU A 33 71.89 -16.19 -28.43
C GLU A 33 72.25 -15.03 -29.39
N MET A 34 72.37 -13.81 -28.85
CA MET A 34 73.05 -12.61 -29.38
C MET A 34 72.30 -11.56 -30.26
N ASP A 35 72.24 -10.36 -29.65
CA ASP A 35 72.73 -9.05 -30.14
C ASP A 35 71.85 -8.01 -30.91
N GLN A 36 71.54 -6.96 -30.13
CA GLN A 36 71.78 -5.52 -30.37
C GLN A 36 71.53 -4.85 -31.74
N GLU A 37 70.48 -4.02 -31.76
CA GLU A 37 70.57 -2.55 -31.86
C GLU A 37 71.60 -1.92 -32.86
N LYS A 38 71.15 -1.50 -34.05
CA LYS A 38 71.05 -0.05 -34.41
C LYS A 38 70.56 0.29 -35.84
N GLU A 39 69.88 1.44 -35.87
CA GLU A 39 69.83 2.46 -36.94
C GLU A 39 68.86 2.38 -38.14
N GLN A 40 68.37 3.60 -38.48
CA GLN A 40 67.64 4.06 -39.67
C GLN A 40 66.17 3.63 -39.87
N LEU A 41 65.24 4.50 -39.42
CA LEU A 41 64.61 5.48 -40.33
C LEU A 41 63.98 6.67 -39.55
N THR A 42 63.99 7.86 -40.16
CA THR A 42 63.40 9.09 -39.61
C THR A 42 62.13 9.51 -40.36
N GLN A 43 61.40 10.50 -39.80
CA GLN A 43 60.08 11.02 -40.23
C GLN A 43 58.90 10.08 -39.93
N GLU A 44 57.70 10.54 -39.54
CA GLU A 44 57.16 11.91 -39.52
C GLU A 44 56.25 12.11 -38.28
N LYS A 45 56.34 13.25 -37.56
CA LYS A 45 55.46 13.53 -36.41
C LYS A 45 54.35 14.53 -36.79
N GLY A 46 53.12 14.02 -36.83
CA GLY A 46 51.91 14.77 -37.21
C GLY A 46 51.50 15.90 -36.25
N PRO A 47 50.47 16.70 -36.60
CA PRO A 47 50.16 17.98 -35.96
C PRO A 47 49.87 17.90 -34.45
N PHE A 48 49.41 16.75 -33.94
CA PHE A 48 49.21 16.53 -32.50
C PHE A 48 50.50 16.67 -31.67
N SER A 49 51.67 16.30 -32.21
CA SER A 49 52.92 16.41 -31.44
C SER A 49 53.40 17.86 -31.26
N ARG A 50 52.87 18.81 -32.05
CA ARG A 50 53.21 20.24 -31.93
C ARG A 50 52.39 20.95 -30.85
N LEU A 51 51.27 20.35 -30.39
CA LEU A 51 50.44 20.92 -29.33
C LEU A 51 51.10 20.82 -27.94
N LEU A 52 51.92 19.79 -27.73
CA LEU A 52 52.59 19.46 -26.47
C LEU A 52 54.00 20.07 -26.32
N ALA A 53 54.52 20.75 -27.36
CA ALA A 53 55.92 21.17 -27.46
C ALA A 53 56.19 22.66 -27.12
N ARG A 54 55.41 23.26 -26.21
CA ARG A 54 55.66 24.62 -25.67
C ARG A 54 55.38 24.70 -24.18
N PRO A 55 56.13 25.50 -23.39
CA PRO A 55 56.05 25.49 -21.94
C PRO A 55 54.65 25.89 -21.44
N PHE A 56 54.13 25.11 -20.49
CA PHE A 56 52.83 25.37 -19.84
C PHE A 56 52.92 26.62 -18.96
N ASN A 57 52.33 27.74 -19.42
CA ASN A 57 52.10 28.87 -18.53
C ASN A 57 50.83 28.65 -17.67
N LYS A 58 50.77 29.30 -16.49
CA LYS A 58 49.66 29.12 -15.53
C LYS A 58 48.28 29.36 -16.16
N ARG A 59 48.14 30.30 -17.11
CA ARG A 59 46.86 30.59 -17.79
C ARG A 59 46.37 29.43 -18.66
N ARG A 60 47.26 28.70 -19.33
CA ARG A 60 46.90 27.51 -20.12
C ARG A 60 46.48 26.33 -19.24
N ILE A 61 47.13 26.13 -18.09
CA ILE A 61 46.74 25.10 -17.12
C ILE A 61 45.32 25.38 -16.62
N ILE A 62 45.05 26.61 -16.17
CA ILE A 62 43.72 27.03 -15.72
C ILE A 62 42.65 26.81 -16.81
N LEU A 63 42.93 27.21 -18.05
CA LEU A 63 41.99 27.05 -19.17
C LEU A 63 41.68 25.57 -19.47
N LEU A 64 42.70 24.71 -19.50
CA LEU A 64 42.52 23.27 -19.76
C LEU A 64 41.77 22.58 -18.61
N SER A 65 42.03 22.95 -17.35
CA SER A 65 41.26 22.46 -16.20
C SER A 65 39.79 22.90 -16.25
N LEU A 66 39.51 24.13 -16.69
CA LEU A 66 38.15 24.63 -16.88
C LEU A 66 37.41 23.88 -17.99
N ILE A 67 38.06 23.62 -19.13
CA ILE A 67 37.51 22.81 -20.22
C ILE A 67 37.25 21.37 -19.75
N GLY A 68 38.17 20.79 -18.97
CA GLY A 68 38.00 19.47 -18.36
C GLY A 68 36.81 19.39 -17.41
N LEU A 69 36.62 20.40 -16.55
CA LEU A 69 35.46 20.50 -15.65
C LEU A 69 34.13 20.65 -16.41
N ILE A 70 34.10 21.44 -17.48
CA ILE A 70 32.91 21.60 -18.34
C ILE A 70 32.58 20.29 -19.06
N LEU A 71 33.57 19.59 -19.60
CA LEU A 71 33.39 18.26 -20.22
C LEU A 71 32.91 17.22 -19.21
N LEU A 72 33.45 17.21 -18.00
CA LEU A 72 33.01 16.32 -16.92
C LEU A 72 31.55 16.62 -16.52
N GLY A 73 31.19 17.89 -16.40
CA GLY A 73 29.82 18.34 -16.14
C GLY A 73 28.85 17.93 -17.25
N LEU A 74 29.25 18.02 -18.53
CA LEU A 74 28.48 17.55 -19.67
C LEU A 74 28.30 16.02 -19.68
N ILE A 75 29.35 15.25 -19.37
CA ILE A 75 29.25 13.79 -19.22
C ILE A 75 28.28 13.44 -18.09
N VAL A 76 28.34 14.15 -16.97
CA VAL A 76 27.39 13.96 -15.86
C VAL A 76 25.97 14.30 -16.29
N LEU A 77 25.73 15.40 -17.01
CA LEU A 77 24.39 15.85 -17.38
C LEU A 77 23.76 15.07 -18.55
N VAL A 78 24.57 14.58 -19.51
CA VAL A 78 24.09 13.96 -20.75
C VAL A 78 24.17 12.43 -20.72
N ILE A 79 25.07 11.85 -19.91
CA ILE A 79 25.25 10.39 -19.83
C ILE A 79 24.85 9.89 -18.44
N VAL A 80 25.47 10.39 -17.37
CA VAL A 80 25.23 9.86 -16.02
C VAL A 80 23.82 10.18 -15.53
N LEU A 81 23.33 11.42 -15.72
CA LEU A 81 22.01 11.84 -15.25
C LEU A 81 20.88 11.10 -15.97
N PRO A 82 20.86 10.95 -17.32
CA PRO A 82 19.88 10.10 -17.98
C PRO A 82 19.99 8.63 -17.59
N LEU A 83 21.20 8.07 -17.44
CA LEU A 83 21.36 6.69 -16.94
C LEU A 83 20.86 6.53 -15.50
N VAL A 84 21.05 7.51 -14.63
CA VAL A 84 20.54 7.51 -13.24
C VAL A 84 19.02 7.69 -13.21
N LEU A 85 18.46 8.55 -14.07
CA LEU A 85 17.00 8.74 -14.19
C LEU A 85 16.32 7.50 -14.80
N MET A 86 16.88 6.92 -15.86
CA MET A 86 16.42 5.64 -16.44
C MET A 86 16.59 4.49 -15.45
N LYS A 87 17.69 4.43 -14.69
CA LYS A 87 17.89 3.43 -13.64
C LYS A 87 16.93 3.64 -12.47
N ARG A 88 16.56 4.88 -12.12
CA ARG A 88 15.51 5.18 -11.13
C ARG A 88 14.12 4.75 -11.62
N HIS A 89 13.82 4.97 -12.90
CA HIS A 89 12.58 4.51 -13.54
C HIS A 89 12.52 2.98 -13.73
N SER A 90 13.68 2.33 -13.90
CA SER A 90 13.80 0.87 -14.10
C SER A 90 13.85 0.08 -12.79
N ILE A 91 14.53 0.60 -11.75
CA ILE A 91 14.55 -0.02 -10.41
C ILE A 91 13.13 -0.11 -9.82
N ASN A 92 12.26 0.87 -10.09
CA ASN A 92 10.85 0.81 -9.66
C ASN A 92 10.03 -0.31 -10.34
N HIS A 93 10.52 -0.89 -11.45
CA HIS A 93 9.85 -2.00 -12.15
C HIS A 93 10.57 -3.36 -12.05
N GLN A 94 11.77 -3.42 -11.45
CA GLN A 94 12.59 -4.64 -11.41
C GLN A 94 12.99 -5.11 -10.00
N ASN A 95 12.02 -5.12 -9.09
CA ASN A 95 11.83 -6.29 -8.26
C ASN A 95 10.50 -6.92 -8.69
N SER A 96 10.54 -8.11 -9.28
CA SER A 96 9.36 -8.87 -9.68
C SER A 96 8.67 -9.46 -8.44
N ASP A 97 8.07 -8.59 -7.63
CA ASP A 97 7.05 -9.02 -6.69
C ASP A 97 5.95 -9.73 -7.50
N PRO A 98 5.63 -11.01 -7.22
CA PRO A 98 4.54 -11.69 -7.91
C PRO A 98 3.19 -10.98 -7.73
N GLY A 99 3.00 -10.13 -6.73
CA GLY A 99 1.85 -9.23 -6.60
C GLY A 99 1.77 -8.16 -7.68
N ASN A 100 2.90 -7.73 -8.24
CA ASN A 100 2.95 -6.84 -9.40
C ASN A 100 2.78 -7.60 -10.74
N THR A 101 2.52 -8.91 -10.70
CA THR A 101 2.02 -9.68 -11.85
C THR A 101 0.50 -9.74 -11.75
N TYR A 102 -0.17 -8.71 -12.24
CA TYR A 102 -1.63 -8.56 -12.22
C TYR A 102 -2.17 -8.45 -13.65
N HIS A 103 -3.44 -8.80 -13.82
CA HIS A 103 -4.16 -8.59 -15.06
C HIS A 103 -4.98 -7.31 -14.95
N LEU A 104 -4.70 -6.33 -15.82
CA LEU A 104 -5.64 -5.25 -16.07
C LEU A 104 -6.95 -5.84 -16.59
N PHE A 105 -8.08 -5.42 -16.04
CA PHE A 105 -9.37 -5.75 -16.64
C PHE A 105 -9.44 -5.04 -18.00
N PRO A 106 -9.75 -5.77 -19.10
CA PRO A 106 -9.39 -5.34 -20.44
C PRO A 106 -10.30 -4.22 -20.95
N THR A 107 -9.71 -3.05 -21.18
CA THR A 107 -10.38 -1.86 -21.71
C THR A 107 -10.91 -2.00 -23.14
N THR A 108 -10.56 -3.08 -23.85
CA THR A 108 -10.93 -3.32 -25.25
C THR A 108 -12.38 -3.81 -25.38
N GLY A 109 -13.28 -2.90 -25.72
CA GLY A 109 -14.71 -3.15 -25.84
C GLY A 109 -15.50 -2.74 -24.59
N GLU A 110 -14.83 -2.38 -23.50
CA GLU A 110 -15.44 -1.66 -22.38
C GLU A 110 -15.80 -0.23 -22.80
N ALA A 111 -16.91 0.30 -22.28
CA ALA A 111 -17.44 1.58 -22.75
C ALA A 111 -16.49 2.75 -22.49
N ASN A 112 -16.52 3.75 -23.38
CA ASN A 112 -15.78 5.02 -23.28
C ASN A 112 -15.99 5.77 -21.93
N SER A 113 -16.99 5.38 -21.13
CA SER A 113 -17.34 5.97 -19.83
C SER A 113 -16.27 5.86 -18.74
N TYR A 114 -15.40 4.84 -18.78
CA TYR A 114 -14.37 4.66 -17.73
C TYR A 114 -13.14 5.57 -17.89
N HIS A 115 -12.94 6.17 -19.07
CA HIS A 115 -11.77 7.00 -19.38
C HIS A 115 -12.14 8.42 -19.88
N VAL A 116 -13.35 8.90 -19.56
CA VAL A 116 -13.74 10.29 -19.82
C VAL A 116 -12.85 11.22 -18.98
N LEU A 117 -11.89 11.92 -19.61
CA LEU A 117 -10.88 12.71 -18.90
C LEU A 117 -11.47 13.82 -18.02
N ASP A 118 -12.65 14.34 -18.37
CA ASP A 118 -13.38 15.34 -17.56
C ASP A 118 -13.89 14.76 -16.23
N ASN A 119 -14.00 13.43 -16.12
CA ASN A 119 -14.36 12.69 -14.91
C ASN A 119 -13.14 12.30 -14.05
N LYS A 120 -11.95 12.82 -14.38
CA LYS A 120 -10.71 12.51 -13.65
C LYS A 120 -10.81 12.97 -12.18
N PRO A 121 -10.55 12.08 -11.20
CA PRO A 121 -10.47 12.48 -9.80
C PRO A 121 -9.27 13.42 -9.57
N ILE A 122 -9.47 14.39 -8.68
CA ILE A 122 -8.44 15.35 -8.27
C ILE A 122 -7.57 14.77 -7.17
N LEU A 123 -6.29 15.13 -7.16
CA LEU A 123 -5.41 14.92 -6.00
C LEU A 123 -5.81 15.93 -4.92
N ALA A 124 -6.34 15.45 -3.78
CA ALA A 124 -6.92 16.29 -2.75
C ALA A 124 -5.93 16.59 -1.61
N VAL A 125 -5.30 15.57 -1.03
CA VAL A 125 -4.38 15.73 0.12
C VAL A 125 -3.21 14.74 0.02
N HIS A 126 -2.00 15.22 0.27
CA HIS A 126 -0.78 14.40 0.30
C HIS A 126 -0.65 13.62 1.62
N ASN A 127 -0.10 12.40 1.54
CA ASN A 127 0.12 11.51 2.70
C ASN A 127 -1.14 11.31 3.56
N PHE A 128 -2.24 10.95 2.90
CA PHE A 128 -3.55 10.76 3.53
C PHE A 128 -4.12 9.40 3.09
N PRO A 129 -3.65 8.30 3.70
CA PRO A 129 -4.10 6.96 3.34
C PRO A 129 -5.46 6.66 3.94
N ASP A 130 -6.19 5.73 3.31
CA ASP A 130 -7.44 5.13 3.83
C ASP A 130 -8.48 6.17 4.30
N PRO A 131 -8.93 7.08 3.42
CA PRO A 131 -9.83 8.18 3.80
C PRO A 131 -11.27 7.73 4.10
N GLY A 132 -11.70 7.81 5.36
CA GLY A 132 -13.10 7.85 5.75
C GLY A 132 -13.74 9.20 5.38
N LEU A 133 -15.07 9.27 5.23
CA LEU A 133 -15.77 10.44 4.68
C LEU A 133 -17.10 10.76 5.36
N LEU A 134 -17.23 11.98 5.85
CA LEU A 134 -18.45 12.51 6.44
C LEU A 134 -18.86 13.83 5.78
N HIS A 135 -20.16 14.06 5.61
CA HIS A 135 -20.73 15.36 5.22
C HIS A 135 -21.66 15.86 6.33
N HIS A 136 -21.33 16.99 6.93
CA HIS A 136 -22.08 17.58 8.03
C HIS A 136 -22.10 19.11 7.90
N ASN A 137 -23.27 19.73 8.05
CA ASN A 137 -23.45 21.19 7.96
C ASN A 137 -22.75 21.87 6.74
N ALA A 138 -22.98 21.32 5.54
CA ALA A 138 -22.39 21.79 4.27
C ALA A 138 -20.85 21.76 4.21
N THR A 139 -20.20 21.03 5.13
CA THR A 139 -18.76 20.78 5.17
C THR A 139 -18.50 19.28 5.05
N TRP A 140 -17.53 18.94 4.21
CA TRP A 140 -16.99 17.60 4.08
C TRP A 140 -15.79 17.45 4.98
N TYR A 141 -15.71 16.32 5.67
CA TYR A 141 -14.63 15.93 6.56
C TYR A 141 -14.09 14.59 6.08
N ALA A 142 -12.77 14.50 5.93
CA ALA A 142 -12.07 13.26 5.66
C ALA A 142 -11.16 12.93 6.85
N TYR A 143 -11.10 11.65 7.21
CA TYR A 143 -10.30 11.13 8.32
C TYR A 143 -9.33 10.10 7.74
N GLY A 144 -8.05 10.16 8.10
CA GLY A 144 -7.01 9.35 7.44
C GLY A 144 -6.24 8.46 8.40
N THR A 145 -5.60 7.43 7.85
CA THR A 145 -4.56 6.65 8.55
C THR A 145 -3.44 7.57 9.04
N ASN A 146 -2.92 7.26 10.23
CA ASN A 146 -1.87 8.02 10.90
C ASN A 146 -0.64 8.27 9.97
N PRO A 147 -0.04 9.48 9.94
CA PRO A 147 0.86 9.90 8.86
C PRO A 147 2.27 9.28 8.92
N LYS A 148 2.62 8.56 10.01
CA LYS A 148 3.92 7.90 10.20
C LYS A 148 3.77 6.54 10.89
N LYS A 149 4.07 5.46 10.17
CA LYS A 149 4.05 4.09 10.72
C LYS A 149 5.05 3.94 11.88
N HIS A 150 4.64 3.23 12.93
CA HIS A 150 5.47 2.90 14.12
C HIS A 150 6.06 4.11 14.91
N ASP A 151 5.57 5.34 14.73
CA ASP A 151 5.98 6.53 15.50
C ASP A 151 4.97 6.83 16.63
N PRO A 152 5.29 6.63 17.92
CA PRO A 152 4.35 6.85 19.03
C PRO A 152 4.15 8.33 19.39
N GLN A 153 4.72 9.25 18.61
CA GLN A 153 4.50 10.71 18.72
C GLN A 153 3.80 11.25 17.46
N THR A 154 3.26 10.37 16.62
CA THR A 154 2.46 10.73 15.46
C THR A 154 1.03 11.11 15.87
N ILE A 155 0.37 11.92 15.03
CA ILE A 155 -1.06 12.18 15.11
C ILE A 155 -1.79 10.84 14.92
N HIS A 156 -2.71 10.46 15.81
CA HIS A 156 -3.43 9.19 15.66
C HIS A 156 -4.41 9.24 14.49
N VAL A 157 -5.24 10.29 14.39
CA VAL A 157 -6.18 10.48 13.28
C VAL A 157 -6.10 11.91 12.70
N PRO A 158 -5.37 12.13 11.58
CA PRO A 158 -5.40 13.38 10.84
C PRO A 158 -6.77 13.64 10.19
N VAL A 159 -7.14 14.93 10.07
CA VAL A 159 -8.40 15.38 9.47
C VAL A 159 -8.15 16.38 8.35
N ALA A 160 -8.85 16.22 7.23
CA ALA A 160 -8.95 17.22 6.18
C ALA A 160 -10.41 17.67 5.98
N THR A 161 -10.61 18.90 5.50
CA THR A 161 -11.96 19.47 5.30
C THR A 161 -12.13 20.20 3.98
N SER A 162 -13.35 20.23 3.45
CA SER A 162 -13.72 21.00 2.25
C SER A 162 -15.18 21.45 2.28
N THR A 163 -15.48 22.67 1.83
CA THR A 163 -16.87 23.16 1.66
C THR A 163 -17.39 22.99 0.23
N ASN A 164 -16.56 22.56 -0.71
CA ASN A 164 -16.93 22.40 -2.12
C ASN A 164 -16.48 21.06 -2.74
N PHE A 165 -15.93 20.15 -1.93
CA PHE A 165 -15.34 18.85 -2.33
C PHE A 165 -14.12 18.93 -3.27
N VAL A 166 -13.71 20.13 -3.69
CA VAL A 166 -12.61 20.36 -4.64
C VAL A 166 -11.36 20.88 -3.91
N ASN A 167 -11.51 21.92 -3.11
CA ASN A 167 -10.42 22.52 -2.35
C ASN A 167 -10.41 21.93 -0.94
N TRP A 168 -9.40 21.12 -0.63
CA TRP A 168 -9.26 20.46 0.66
C TRP A 168 -8.17 21.12 1.51
N THR A 169 -8.46 21.33 2.79
CA THR A 169 -7.52 21.83 3.79
C THR A 169 -7.22 20.72 4.79
N LEU A 170 -5.97 20.25 4.82
CA LEU A 170 -5.46 19.38 5.88
C LEU A 170 -5.23 20.21 7.15
N HIS A 171 -5.71 19.73 8.29
CA HIS A 171 -5.47 20.37 9.58
C HIS A 171 -4.15 19.84 10.16
N ASP A 172 -3.02 20.32 9.61
CA ASP A 172 -1.68 19.91 10.05
C ASP A 172 -1.48 20.07 11.56
N GLY A 173 -1.04 18.99 12.22
CA GLY A 173 -0.84 18.96 13.67
C GLY A 173 -2.10 18.70 14.50
N TYR A 174 -3.29 18.71 13.89
CA TYR A 174 -4.54 18.36 14.57
C TYR A 174 -4.72 16.85 14.64
N ASP A 175 -5.13 16.36 15.82
CA ASP A 175 -5.48 14.97 16.06
C ASP A 175 -6.93 14.88 16.52
N ALA A 176 -7.77 14.20 15.73
CA ALA A 176 -9.16 13.97 16.10
C ALA A 176 -9.29 12.99 17.28
N MET A 177 -8.32 12.09 17.49
CA MET A 177 -8.33 11.10 18.57
C MET A 177 -7.06 11.23 19.43
N PRO A 178 -6.91 12.33 20.20
CA PRO A 178 -5.67 12.64 20.94
C PRO A 178 -5.44 11.79 22.21
N THR A 179 -6.29 10.79 22.46
CA THR A 179 -6.20 9.89 23.61
C THR A 179 -6.38 8.45 23.15
N LEU A 180 -5.96 7.48 23.97
CA LEU A 180 -5.88 6.05 23.62
C LEU A 180 -6.72 5.19 24.54
N GLY A 181 -7.34 4.15 23.98
CA GLY A 181 -7.97 3.07 24.71
C GLY A 181 -6.93 2.26 25.50
N HIS A 182 -7.35 1.65 26.61
CA HIS A 182 -6.44 0.87 27.45
C HIS A 182 -5.83 -0.36 26.75
N TRP A 183 -6.41 -0.81 25.63
CA TRP A 183 -6.06 -2.05 24.92
C TRP A 183 -5.02 -1.86 23.79
N GLU A 184 -4.76 -0.64 23.35
CA GLU A 184 -4.02 -0.34 22.11
C GLU A 184 -2.70 0.42 22.31
N LEU A 185 -1.79 0.28 21.36
CA LEU A 185 -0.52 1.02 21.33
C LEU A 185 -0.71 2.41 20.72
N ALA A 186 0.16 3.35 21.09
CA ALA A 186 0.21 4.72 20.52
C ALA A 186 0.66 4.80 19.04
N VAL A 187 0.60 3.69 18.30
CA VAL A 187 1.10 3.59 16.92
C VAL A 187 0.07 2.87 16.05
N ASN A 188 0.13 3.12 14.74
CA ASN A 188 -0.61 2.36 13.74
C ASN A 188 -2.13 2.43 13.95
N HIS A 189 -2.68 3.64 13.90
CA HIS A 189 -4.11 3.90 13.86
C HIS A 189 -4.51 4.02 12.39
N TRP A 190 -5.23 3.01 11.88
CA TRP A 190 -5.48 2.84 10.44
C TRP A 190 -6.97 2.91 10.09
N ALA A 191 -7.25 3.42 8.89
CA ALA A 191 -8.56 3.46 8.25
C ALA A 191 -9.69 3.94 9.20
N PRO A 192 -9.62 5.18 9.72
CA PRO A 192 -10.68 5.73 10.54
C PRO A 192 -11.86 6.21 9.67
N ASP A 193 -13.08 5.87 10.07
CA ASP A 193 -14.30 6.33 9.41
C ASP A 193 -15.40 6.67 10.45
N VAL A 194 -16.27 7.62 10.11
CA VAL A 194 -17.07 8.37 11.11
C VAL A 194 -18.54 8.46 10.73
N ILE A 195 -19.43 8.24 11.71
CA ILE A 195 -20.88 8.42 11.54
C ILE A 195 -21.50 9.30 12.62
N GLU A 196 -22.53 10.05 12.24
CA GLU A 196 -23.35 10.86 13.14
C GLU A 196 -24.46 10.02 13.81
N ARG A 197 -24.62 10.22 15.12
CA ARG A 197 -25.67 9.66 15.99
C ARG A 197 -26.87 10.61 16.05
N ASP A 198 -28.01 10.08 16.49
CA ASP A 198 -29.27 10.85 16.61
C ASP A 198 -29.21 11.98 17.66
N ASP A 199 -28.24 11.92 18.57
CA ASP A 199 -27.95 12.98 19.56
C ASP A 199 -26.95 14.04 19.06
N GLY A 200 -26.62 14.03 17.76
CA GLY A 200 -25.67 14.97 17.13
C GLY A 200 -24.21 14.73 17.49
N LYS A 201 -23.90 13.64 18.21
CA LYS A 201 -22.53 13.19 18.44
C LYS A 201 -22.04 12.31 17.29
N PHE A 202 -20.75 12.04 17.27
CA PHE A 202 -20.10 11.23 16.25
C PHE A 202 -19.44 10.01 16.88
N VAL A 203 -19.49 8.87 16.18
CA VAL A 203 -18.67 7.69 16.48
C VAL A 203 -17.66 7.52 15.36
N MET A 204 -16.39 7.51 15.74
CA MET A 204 -15.27 7.12 14.89
C MET A 204 -14.94 5.67 15.16
N TYR A 205 -14.85 4.87 14.10
CA TYR A 205 -14.32 3.51 14.15
C TYR A 205 -12.96 3.52 13.48
N TYR A 206 -12.02 2.73 13.97
CA TYR A 206 -10.65 2.72 13.46
C TYR A 206 -9.99 1.37 13.76
N SER A 207 -8.85 1.08 13.11
CA SER A 207 -8.02 -0.08 13.43
C SER A 207 -6.94 0.32 14.42
N GLY A 208 -6.92 -0.27 15.62
CA GLY A 208 -5.90 -0.02 16.64
C GLY A 208 -4.98 -1.22 16.83
N GLN A 209 -3.66 -1.01 16.96
CA GLN A 209 -2.70 -2.08 17.19
C GLN A 209 -2.75 -2.56 18.64
N LEU A 210 -2.94 -3.87 18.87
CA LEU A 210 -2.97 -4.45 20.22
C LEU A 210 -1.64 -4.29 20.97
N LYS A 211 -1.71 -3.98 22.28
CA LYS A 211 -0.54 -4.02 23.20
C LYS A 211 0.08 -5.41 23.29
N ASP A 212 -0.76 -6.41 23.56
CA ASP A 212 -0.33 -7.79 23.82
C ASP A 212 -0.49 -8.73 22.61
N GLY A 213 -0.72 -8.17 21.42
CA GLY A 213 -1.15 -8.91 20.23
C GLY A 213 -0.12 -9.04 19.11
N HIS A 214 1.19 -8.99 19.38
CA HIS A 214 2.25 -9.24 18.38
C HIS A 214 2.20 -8.41 17.07
N GLY A 215 1.47 -7.30 17.03
CA GLY A 215 1.26 -6.50 15.81
C GLY A 215 -0.09 -6.70 15.11
N HIS A 216 -0.95 -7.58 15.62
CA HIS A 216 -2.35 -7.70 15.22
C HIS A 216 -3.16 -6.46 15.61
N HIS A 217 -4.19 -6.16 14.83
CA HIS A 217 -5.09 -5.03 15.04
C HIS A 217 -6.50 -5.51 15.39
N CYS A 218 -7.26 -4.66 16.07
CA CYS A 218 -8.68 -4.84 16.31
C CYS A 218 -9.44 -3.57 15.91
N ILE A 219 -10.76 -3.68 15.79
CA ILE A 219 -11.63 -2.52 15.60
C ILE A 219 -11.81 -1.80 16.93
N GLY A 220 -11.32 -0.57 17.00
CA GLY A 220 -11.66 0.40 18.03
C GLY A 220 -12.91 1.19 17.68
N ALA A 221 -13.49 1.82 18.70
CA ALA A 221 -14.51 2.83 18.54
C ALA A 221 -14.21 3.99 19.51
N ALA A 222 -14.48 5.21 19.08
CA ALA A 222 -14.27 6.43 19.84
C ALA A 222 -15.46 7.38 19.65
N VAL A 223 -15.92 8.01 20.73
CA VAL A 223 -17.11 8.86 20.73
C VAL A 223 -16.71 10.33 20.90
N SER A 224 -17.28 11.23 20.11
CA SER A 224 -17.02 12.66 20.23
C SER A 224 -17.49 13.21 21.58
N THR A 225 -16.70 14.12 22.14
CA THR A 225 -17.07 14.81 23.39
C THR A 225 -18.32 15.68 23.24
N GLY A 226 -18.48 16.33 22.08
CA GLY A 226 -19.64 17.15 21.70
C GLY A 226 -20.09 16.92 20.26
N THR A 227 -20.69 17.95 19.65
CA THR A 227 -21.28 17.90 18.30
C THR A 227 -20.36 18.52 17.23
N ASP A 228 -19.04 18.41 17.40
CA ASP A 228 -18.05 18.82 16.40
C ASP A 228 -17.55 17.56 15.65
N PRO A 229 -17.71 17.46 14.32
CA PRO A 229 -17.18 16.35 13.54
C PRO A 229 -15.66 16.17 13.64
N MET A 230 -14.90 17.22 13.99
CA MET A 230 -13.45 17.10 14.19
C MET A 230 -13.08 16.43 15.53
N GLY A 231 -14.03 16.35 16.47
CA GLY A 231 -13.84 15.74 17.78
C GLY A 231 -13.62 16.77 18.91
N PRO A 232 -12.76 16.50 19.90
CA PRO A 232 -11.98 15.28 20.06
C PRO A 232 -12.88 14.06 20.32
N PHE A 233 -12.47 12.94 19.74
CA PHE A 233 -13.01 11.61 19.96
C PHE A 233 -12.27 10.93 21.11
N VAL A 234 -13.03 10.29 22.01
CA VAL A 234 -12.49 9.55 23.16
C VAL A 234 -12.71 8.05 22.92
N PRO A 235 -11.64 7.25 22.77
CA PRO A 235 -11.75 5.82 22.51
C PRO A 235 -12.29 5.03 23.70
N LEU A 236 -12.94 3.91 23.39
CA LEU A 236 -13.36 2.95 24.40
C LEU A 236 -12.16 2.23 25.04
N ASN A 237 -12.29 1.87 26.31
CA ASN A 237 -11.25 1.14 27.05
C ASN A 237 -11.02 -0.31 26.57
N ALA A 238 -11.88 -0.83 25.69
CA ALA A 238 -11.76 -2.13 25.04
C ALA A 238 -12.10 -1.99 23.55
N SER A 239 -11.55 -2.88 22.72
CA SER A 239 -11.91 -2.95 21.29
C SER A 239 -13.36 -3.40 21.08
N LEU A 240 -14.00 -2.83 20.06
CA LEU A 240 -15.38 -3.15 19.67
C LEU A 240 -15.46 -4.58 19.11
N ALA A 241 -14.54 -4.94 18.22
CA ALA A 241 -14.47 -6.25 17.60
C ALA A 241 -13.02 -6.70 17.38
N CYS A 242 -12.72 -7.95 17.77
CA CYS A 242 -11.43 -8.56 17.47
C CYS A 242 -11.55 -10.08 17.23
N PRO A 243 -11.92 -10.49 16.00
CA PRO A 243 -12.12 -11.89 15.66
C PRO A 243 -10.78 -12.61 15.49
N GLN A 244 -10.19 -13.05 16.61
CA GLN A 244 -8.88 -13.75 16.65
C GLN A 244 -8.78 -14.97 15.72
N LYS A 245 -9.90 -15.61 15.37
CA LYS A 245 -9.96 -16.68 14.33
C LYS A 245 -9.50 -16.23 12.94
N TYR A 246 -9.49 -14.92 12.67
CA TYR A 246 -8.96 -14.28 11.47
C TYR A 246 -7.74 -13.40 11.78
N GLY A 247 -7.00 -13.66 12.87
CA GLY A 247 -5.80 -12.86 13.22
C GLY A 247 -6.08 -11.44 13.72
N GLY A 248 -7.34 -11.04 13.87
CA GLY A 248 -7.72 -9.67 14.22
C GLY A 248 -8.71 -9.09 13.21
N ALA A 249 -8.86 -7.77 13.22
CA ALA A 249 -9.67 -7.05 12.24
C ALA A 249 -9.14 -5.63 12.00
N ILE A 250 -9.34 -5.14 10.78
CA ILE A 250 -9.00 -3.79 10.31
C ILE A 250 -10.11 -3.22 9.43
N ASP A 251 -9.91 -1.97 9.02
CA ASP A 251 -10.72 -1.22 8.05
C ASP A 251 -12.22 -1.21 8.37
N PRO A 252 -12.63 -0.60 9.50
CA PRO A 252 -14.04 -0.41 9.80
C PRO A 252 -14.62 0.75 8.99
N SER A 253 -15.81 0.56 8.43
CA SER A 253 -16.66 1.64 7.90
C SER A 253 -18.07 1.52 8.47
N PRO A 254 -18.64 2.58 9.06
CA PRO A 254 -19.99 2.57 9.55
C PRO A 254 -21.02 2.75 8.45
N PHE A 255 -22.19 2.16 8.65
CA PHE A 255 -23.35 2.30 7.77
C PHE A 255 -24.62 2.48 8.62
N ARG A 256 -25.53 3.33 8.15
CA ARG A 256 -26.87 3.47 8.73
C ARG A 256 -27.90 3.11 7.66
N ASP A 257 -28.74 2.13 7.95
CA ASP A 257 -29.80 1.71 7.03
C ASP A 257 -31.08 2.57 7.20
N VAL A 258 -32.01 2.44 6.25
CA VAL A 258 -33.23 3.25 6.17
C VAL A 258 -34.26 2.99 7.28
N ASP A 259 -34.09 1.91 8.05
CA ASP A 259 -34.86 1.64 9.28
C ASP A 259 -34.23 2.27 10.53
N GLY A 260 -33.12 3.01 10.36
CA GLY A 260 -32.39 3.71 11.42
C GLY A 260 -31.30 2.88 12.08
N LYS A 261 -31.19 1.57 11.78
CA LYS A 261 -30.18 0.69 12.37
C LYS A 261 -28.77 1.13 12.01
N LEU A 262 -27.89 1.02 12.99
CA LEU A 262 -26.46 1.21 12.82
C LEU A 262 -25.76 -0.13 12.57
N TYR A 263 -24.78 -0.09 11.69
CA TYR A 263 -23.90 -1.19 11.36
C TYR A 263 -22.46 -0.69 11.31
N VAL A 264 -21.51 -1.57 11.60
CA VAL A 264 -20.11 -1.40 11.18
C VAL A 264 -19.70 -2.61 10.37
N VAL A 265 -19.17 -2.38 9.17
CA VAL A 265 -18.53 -3.41 8.34
C VAL A 265 -17.02 -3.31 8.52
N TYR A 266 -16.32 -4.44 8.63
CA TYR A 266 -14.87 -4.49 8.79
C TYR A 266 -14.27 -5.75 8.18
N LYS A 267 -12.96 -5.74 7.92
CA LYS A 267 -12.20 -6.90 7.40
C LYS A 267 -11.71 -7.79 8.55
N GLY A 268 -11.84 -9.11 8.42
CA GLY A 268 -11.07 -10.07 9.20
C GLY A 268 -9.62 -10.16 8.69
N ASP A 269 -8.64 -9.82 9.52
CA ASP A 269 -7.25 -9.56 9.10
C ASP A 269 -6.40 -10.85 8.93
N GLY A 270 -6.94 -11.86 8.24
CA GLY A 270 -6.37 -13.20 8.12
C GLY A 270 -4.98 -13.24 7.50
N ASN A 271 -4.61 -12.21 6.73
CA ASN A 271 -3.26 -12.00 6.22
C ASN A 271 -2.20 -11.77 7.31
N SER A 272 -2.56 -11.28 8.50
CA SER A 272 -1.63 -11.13 9.62
C SER A 272 -1.19 -12.47 10.23
N VAL A 273 -1.97 -13.54 10.02
CA VAL A 273 -1.68 -14.93 10.42
C VAL A 273 -1.61 -15.89 9.22
N GLY A 274 -1.34 -15.30 8.04
CA GLY A 274 -1.31 -15.98 6.76
C GLY A 274 -0.06 -16.82 6.52
N SER A 275 -0.05 -17.57 5.42
CA SER A 275 1.08 -18.43 5.04
C SER A 275 2.26 -17.69 4.38
N GLY A 276 2.24 -16.36 4.38
CA GLY A 276 3.30 -15.49 3.87
C GLY A 276 3.11 -15.06 2.41
N GLY A 277 4.19 -14.55 1.83
CA GLY A 277 4.21 -13.88 0.52
C GLY A 277 3.98 -12.37 0.62
N TYR A 278 3.86 -11.70 -0.53
CA TYR A 278 3.89 -10.24 -0.65
C TYR A 278 2.80 -9.48 0.13
N CYS A 279 1.70 -10.16 0.48
CA CYS A 279 0.64 -9.60 1.31
C CYS A 279 0.33 -10.45 2.55
N GLY A 280 1.28 -11.24 3.05
CA GLY A 280 1.06 -12.17 4.17
C GLY A 280 0.14 -13.37 3.87
N ASN A 281 -0.72 -13.29 2.84
CA ASN A 281 -1.70 -14.32 2.48
C ASN A 281 -1.60 -14.83 1.04
N SER A 282 -0.49 -14.57 0.35
CA SER A 282 -0.34 -14.91 -1.07
C SER A 282 0.03 -16.38 -1.29
N ILE A 283 0.72 -17.00 -0.33
CA ILE A 283 1.09 -18.41 -0.32
C ILE A 283 -0.10 -19.28 0.13
N VAL A 284 -0.25 -20.45 -0.48
CA VAL A 284 -1.31 -21.43 -0.18
C VAL A 284 -0.85 -22.38 0.94
N PRO A 285 -1.69 -22.77 1.92
CA PRO A 285 -3.11 -22.43 2.07
C PRO A 285 -3.34 -20.99 2.54
N ARG A 286 -4.22 -20.26 1.86
CA ARG A 286 -4.63 -18.93 2.28
C ARG A 286 -5.52 -19.00 3.53
N ARG A 287 -5.45 -18.00 4.38
CA ARG A 287 -6.40 -17.76 5.47
C ARG A 287 -7.62 -17.01 4.93
N PRO A 288 -8.82 -17.24 5.49
CA PRO A 288 -10.00 -16.43 5.19
C PRO A 288 -9.75 -14.96 5.56
N VAL A 289 -10.23 -14.05 4.71
CA VAL A 289 -10.13 -12.59 4.90
C VAL A 289 -11.50 -11.95 4.61
N PRO A 290 -12.54 -12.33 5.38
CA PRO A 290 -13.91 -11.96 5.10
C PRO A 290 -14.19 -10.49 5.44
N LEU A 291 -15.17 -9.91 4.77
CA LEU A 291 -15.86 -8.70 5.20
C LEU A 291 -17.02 -9.11 6.12
N ILE A 292 -17.02 -8.54 7.32
CA ILE A 292 -17.86 -8.91 8.46
C ILE A 292 -18.73 -7.70 8.83
N LEU A 293 -20.03 -7.90 9.00
CA LEU A 293 -21.02 -6.88 9.34
C LEU A 293 -21.54 -7.10 10.76
N GLN A 294 -21.34 -6.13 11.65
CA GLN A 294 -21.88 -6.12 13.01
C GLN A 294 -23.03 -5.12 13.09
N GLU A 295 -24.21 -5.58 13.53
CA GLU A 295 -25.33 -4.69 13.90
C GLU A 295 -25.04 -4.03 15.25
N LEU A 296 -25.43 -2.77 15.40
CA LEU A 296 -25.20 -1.92 16.57
C LEU A 296 -26.52 -1.27 17.02
N GLU A 297 -26.65 -1.05 18.33
CA GLU A 297 -27.69 -0.19 18.89
C GLU A 297 -27.51 1.27 18.43
N GLY A 298 -28.51 2.12 18.66
CA GLY A 298 -28.47 3.54 18.27
C GLY A 298 -27.36 4.38 18.94
N ASP A 299 -26.59 3.81 19.87
CA ASP A 299 -25.39 4.44 20.43
C ASP A 299 -24.14 4.27 19.55
N GLY A 300 -24.17 3.38 18.56
CA GLY A 300 -23.04 3.07 17.68
C GLY A 300 -21.88 2.31 18.35
N ILE A 301 -22.07 1.75 19.55
CA ILE A 301 -21.00 1.04 20.27
C ILE A 301 -21.48 -0.25 20.95
N THR A 302 -22.78 -0.40 21.24
CA THR A 302 -23.35 -1.61 21.80
C THR A 302 -23.73 -2.58 20.68
N LYS A 303 -23.16 -3.79 20.70
CA LYS A 303 -23.34 -4.81 19.65
C LYS A 303 -24.67 -5.55 19.78
N VAL A 304 -25.38 -5.69 18.67
CA VAL A 304 -26.62 -6.45 18.53
C VAL A 304 -26.33 -7.78 17.86
N GLY A 305 -26.46 -8.87 18.62
CA GLY A 305 -26.28 -10.23 18.12
C GLY A 305 -24.86 -10.56 17.65
N GLU A 306 -24.72 -11.72 17.02
CA GLU A 306 -23.49 -12.15 16.36
C GLU A 306 -23.34 -11.49 14.98
N PRO A 307 -22.11 -11.17 14.53
CA PRO A 307 -21.87 -10.52 13.25
C PRO A 307 -21.94 -11.51 12.07
N ASP A 308 -22.41 -11.03 10.92
CA ASP A 308 -22.54 -11.79 9.67
C ASP A 308 -21.29 -11.67 8.79
N ILE A 309 -20.93 -12.73 8.06
CA ILE A 309 -19.96 -12.63 6.95
C ILE A 309 -20.75 -12.28 5.68
N ILE A 310 -20.46 -11.13 5.08
CA ILE A 310 -21.20 -10.62 3.90
C ILE A 310 -20.42 -10.78 2.59
N LEU A 311 -19.09 -10.92 2.65
CA LEU A 311 -18.23 -11.21 1.51
C LEU A 311 -16.96 -11.96 1.98
N ASP A 312 -16.40 -12.83 1.15
CA ASP A 312 -15.05 -13.40 1.31
C ASP A 312 -14.42 -13.55 -0.09
N ILE A 313 -13.11 -13.72 -0.18
CA ILE A 313 -12.34 -13.73 -1.44
C ILE A 313 -12.83 -14.77 -2.45
N ASN A 314 -12.68 -14.42 -3.74
CA ASN A 314 -12.71 -15.39 -4.83
C ASN A 314 -11.52 -15.20 -5.78
N ASP A 315 -11.48 -15.98 -6.87
CA ASP A 315 -10.40 -15.99 -7.86
C ASP A 315 -10.13 -14.61 -8.53
N THR A 316 -11.06 -13.66 -8.41
CA THR A 316 -10.95 -12.31 -9.00
C THR A 316 -10.43 -11.23 -8.03
N ASP A 317 -10.12 -11.58 -6.77
CA ASP A 317 -9.71 -10.61 -5.74
C ASP A 317 -8.23 -10.73 -5.32
N GLY A 318 -7.52 -11.76 -5.77
CA GLY A 318 -6.14 -12.01 -5.34
C GLY A 318 -6.04 -12.55 -3.90
N PRO A 319 -4.99 -12.21 -3.12
CA PRO A 319 -4.74 -12.80 -1.79
C PRO A 319 -5.68 -12.31 -0.69
N LEU A 320 -6.33 -11.15 -0.87
CA LEU A 320 -7.25 -10.56 0.10
C LEU A 320 -8.24 -9.56 -0.53
N ILE A 321 -9.29 -9.27 0.24
CA ILE A 321 -10.15 -8.09 0.11
C ILE A 321 -10.05 -7.27 1.40
N GLU A 322 -10.23 -5.95 1.32
CA GLU A 322 -10.14 -5.02 2.45
C GLU A 322 -10.88 -3.71 2.20
N ALA A 323 -10.77 -2.72 3.10
CA ALA A 323 -11.43 -1.42 3.00
C ALA A 323 -12.92 -1.44 2.56
N PRO A 324 -13.80 -2.12 3.30
CA PRO A 324 -15.23 -2.14 3.00
C PRO A 324 -15.89 -0.77 3.19
N ASN A 325 -16.82 -0.39 2.32
CA ASN A 325 -17.74 0.72 2.54
C ASN A 325 -19.13 0.39 1.94
N ILE A 326 -20.22 0.71 2.64
CA ILE A 326 -21.58 0.38 2.22
C ILE A 326 -22.39 1.66 1.98
N ILE A 327 -23.06 1.74 0.84
CA ILE A 327 -24.13 2.70 0.59
C ILE A 327 -25.40 1.98 0.12
N ARG A 328 -26.54 2.66 0.19
CA ARG A 328 -27.83 2.12 -0.25
C ARG A 328 -28.57 3.16 -1.11
N ARG A 329 -29.01 2.74 -2.29
CA ARG A 329 -29.83 3.57 -3.18
C ARG A 329 -31.31 3.55 -2.78
N ASN A 330 -32.03 4.57 -3.25
CA ASN A 330 -33.48 4.71 -3.04
C ASN A 330 -34.32 3.54 -3.60
N ASP A 331 -33.81 2.81 -4.60
CA ASP A 331 -34.46 1.64 -5.19
C ASP A 331 -34.30 0.35 -4.35
N GLY A 332 -33.59 0.42 -3.21
CA GLY A 332 -33.31 -0.72 -2.35
C GLY A 332 -32.07 -1.54 -2.75
N THR A 333 -31.25 -1.08 -3.70
CA THR A 333 -29.96 -1.70 -4.00
C THR A 333 -28.89 -1.23 -3.02
N TYR A 334 -28.24 -2.17 -2.33
CA TYR A 334 -27.04 -1.96 -1.54
C TYR A 334 -25.81 -2.13 -2.42
N PHE A 335 -24.83 -1.26 -2.25
CA PHE A 335 -23.51 -1.37 -2.86
C PHE A 335 -22.47 -1.49 -1.76
N LEU A 336 -21.67 -2.56 -1.83
CA LEU A 336 -20.50 -2.81 -0.99
C LEU A 336 -19.27 -2.55 -1.84
N PHE A 337 -18.58 -1.46 -1.57
CA PHE A 337 -17.24 -1.18 -2.07
C PHE A 337 -16.21 -1.90 -1.22
N PHE A 338 -15.10 -2.30 -1.83
CA PHE A 338 -13.98 -2.93 -1.18
C PHE A 338 -12.75 -2.84 -2.08
N SER A 339 -11.55 -2.86 -1.49
CA SER A 339 -10.33 -3.05 -2.26
C SER A 339 -9.98 -4.53 -2.42
N SER A 340 -9.38 -4.85 -3.57
CA SER A 340 -8.88 -6.20 -3.89
C SER A 340 -7.37 -6.17 -4.11
N HIS A 341 -6.72 -7.32 -3.99
CA HIS A 341 -5.26 -7.49 -4.03
C HIS A 341 -4.55 -6.76 -2.87
N CYS A 342 -3.24 -6.56 -2.95
CA CYS A 342 -2.46 -5.99 -1.86
C CYS A 342 -2.18 -4.51 -2.08
N PHE A 343 -2.31 -3.66 -1.05
CA PHE A 343 -2.01 -2.23 -1.13
C PHE A 343 -0.56 -1.91 -1.55
N THR A 344 0.39 -2.84 -1.37
CA THR A 344 1.79 -2.72 -1.82
C THR A 344 1.99 -3.03 -3.30
N SER A 345 0.96 -3.54 -3.99
CA SER A 345 1.03 -4.04 -5.36
C SER A 345 0.22 -3.18 -6.32
N LEU A 346 0.68 -3.08 -7.57
CA LEU A 346 -0.05 -2.41 -8.65
C LEU A 346 -1.37 -3.12 -9.04
N GLY A 347 -1.61 -4.34 -8.55
CA GLY A 347 -2.91 -5.00 -8.67
C GLY A 347 -4.00 -4.42 -7.77
N TYR A 348 -3.65 -3.57 -6.80
CA TYR A 348 -4.63 -2.95 -5.90
C TYR A 348 -5.64 -2.10 -6.69
N ASN A 349 -6.92 -2.27 -6.37
CA ASN A 349 -8.02 -1.62 -7.08
C ASN A 349 -9.20 -1.31 -6.14
N VAL A 350 -10.05 -0.36 -6.55
CA VAL A 350 -11.36 -0.12 -5.94
C VAL A 350 -12.38 -0.98 -6.68
N LYS A 351 -12.96 -1.96 -5.99
CA LYS A 351 -13.98 -2.87 -6.52
C LYS A 351 -15.30 -2.67 -5.80
N TYR A 352 -16.37 -3.23 -6.35
CA TYR A 352 -17.69 -3.16 -5.74
C TYR A 352 -18.53 -4.39 -6.07
N ALA A 353 -19.51 -4.63 -5.22
CA ALA A 353 -20.55 -5.64 -5.39
C ALA A 353 -21.91 -5.06 -4.98
N HIS A 354 -23.00 -5.63 -5.46
CA HIS A 354 -24.35 -5.15 -5.17
C HIS A 354 -25.29 -6.26 -4.67
N ALA A 355 -26.26 -5.89 -3.84
CA ALA A 355 -27.24 -6.79 -3.23
C ALA A 355 -28.61 -6.12 -3.03
N ARG A 356 -29.64 -6.93 -2.72
CA ARG A 356 -30.97 -6.45 -2.29
C ARG A 356 -31.19 -6.51 -0.77
N SER A 357 -30.13 -6.82 -0.01
CA SER A 357 -30.09 -6.80 1.45
C SER A 357 -28.68 -6.40 1.89
N VAL A 358 -28.56 -5.66 3.00
CA VAL A 358 -27.27 -5.30 3.60
C VAL A 358 -26.39 -6.52 3.92
N LYS A 359 -27.03 -7.67 4.21
CA LYS A 359 -26.36 -8.96 4.51
C LYS A 359 -26.03 -9.80 3.26
N GLY A 360 -26.29 -9.28 2.06
CA GLY A 360 -26.06 -9.99 0.80
C GLY A 360 -27.19 -10.97 0.41
N PRO A 361 -26.91 -11.98 -0.43
CA PRO A 361 -25.63 -12.24 -1.08
C PRO A 361 -25.25 -11.12 -2.07
N TYR A 362 -23.97 -10.77 -2.11
CA TYR A 362 -23.43 -9.72 -2.95
C TYR A 362 -22.92 -10.25 -4.30
N THR A 363 -23.37 -9.62 -5.40
CA THR A 363 -22.90 -9.90 -6.77
C THR A 363 -21.81 -8.90 -7.14
N ARG A 364 -20.57 -9.38 -7.32
CA ARG A 364 -19.43 -8.54 -7.72
C ARG A 364 -19.65 -7.94 -9.11
N ALA A 365 -19.19 -6.70 -9.31
CA ALA A 365 -19.01 -6.14 -10.64
C ALA A 365 -17.93 -6.91 -11.41
N ALA A 366 -18.07 -6.99 -12.74
CA ALA A 366 -17.09 -7.67 -13.60
C ALA A 366 -15.75 -6.94 -13.66
N ARG A 367 -15.77 -5.60 -13.65
CA ARG A 367 -14.62 -4.70 -13.64
C ARG A 367 -14.56 -3.93 -12.31
N PRO A 368 -13.38 -3.69 -11.72
CA PRO A 368 -13.19 -2.66 -10.70
C PRO A 368 -13.66 -1.28 -11.18
N LEU A 369 -14.05 -0.42 -10.23
CA LEU A 369 -14.38 0.99 -10.48
C LEU A 369 -13.13 1.79 -10.85
N LEU A 370 -12.01 1.54 -10.17
CA LEU A 370 -10.70 2.13 -10.42
C LEU A 370 -9.62 1.05 -10.30
N GLN A 371 -8.75 0.94 -11.28
CA GLN A 371 -7.53 0.11 -11.25
C GLN A 371 -6.30 0.95 -11.63
N THR A 372 -5.10 0.38 -11.51
CA THR A 372 -3.87 1.01 -12.05
C THR A 372 -4.02 1.35 -13.54
N GLU A 373 -3.36 2.42 -13.98
CA GLU A 373 -3.50 3.10 -15.28
C GLU A 373 -4.78 3.94 -15.45
N ASP A 374 -5.89 3.66 -14.75
CA ASP A 374 -7.10 4.49 -14.82
C ASP A 374 -6.76 5.94 -14.41
N PHE A 375 -6.97 6.91 -15.30
CA PHE A 375 -6.62 8.33 -15.12
C PHE A 375 -5.14 8.62 -14.80
N GLY A 376 -4.24 7.63 -14.97
CA GLY A 376 -2.84 7.71 -14.53
C GLY A 376 -2.65 7.49 -13.03
N LEU A 377 -3.54 6.72 -12.39
CA LEU A 377 -3.40 6.28 -10.99
C LEU A 377 -2.57 5.00 -10.90
N ASP A 378 -1.83 4.87 -9.80
CA ASP A 378 -1.11 3.64 -9.41
C ASP A 378 -1.72 3.09 -8.11
N ALA A 379 -2.16 1.83 -8.13
CA ALA A 379 -2.73 1.13 -6.97
C ALA A 379 -3.84 1.91 -6.22
N PRO A 380 -4.94 2.32 -6.90
CA PRO A 380 -6.06 3.00 -6.23
C PRO A 380 -6.84 2.05 -5.30
N GLY A 381 -7.23 2.52 -4.13
CA GLY A 381 -8.00 1.72 -3.17
C GLY A 381 -8.43 2.50 -1.93
N GLY A 382 -8.93 1.79 -0.91
CA GLY A 382 -9.40 2.39 0.34
C GLY A 382 -10.46 3.47 0.14
N ALA A 383 -11.56 3.11 -0.53
CA ALA A 383 -12.55 4.06 -1.02
C ALA A 383 -13.78 4.17 -0.12
N THR A 384 -14.19 5.41 0.15
CA THR A 384 -15.39 5.76 0.91
C THR A 384 -16.26 6.69 0.07
N LEU A 385 -17.55 6.38 -0.04
CA LEU A 385 -18.51 7.18 -0.80
C LEU A 385 -19.41 8.00 0.11
N SER A 386 -19.92 9.12 -0.42
CA SER A 386 -21.02 9.83 0.22
C SER A 386 -22.29 8.95 0.25
N PRO A 387 -23.15 9.07 1.28
CA PRO A 387 -24.36 8.23 1.39
C PRO A 387 -25.34 8.34 0.20
N ASP A 388 -25.31 9.44 -0.54
CA ASP A 388 -26.11 9.66 -1.76
C ASP A 388 -25.50 9.01 -3.03
N GLY A 389 -24.27 8.47 -2.94
CA GLY A 389 -23.54 7.83 -4.03
C GLY A 389 -23.03 8.78 -5.10
N THR A 390 -22.92 10.10 -4.82
CA THR A 390 -22.49 11.11 -5.81
C THR A 390 -21.02 11.51 -5.71
N LYS A 391 -20.38 11.31 -4.55
CA LYS A 391 -18.98 11.66 -4.29
C LYS A 391 -18.20 10.45 -3.77
N ILE A 392 -16.90 10.43 -4.03
CA ILE A 392 -15.95 9.42 -3.55
C ILE A 392 -14.66 10.09 -3.09
N VAL A 393 -14.10 9.60 -1.99
CA VAL A 393 -12.69 9.72 -1.68
C VAL A 393 -12.06 8.34 -1.69
N PHE A 394 -10.80 8.26 -2.11
CA PHE A 394 -10.01 7.03 -2.13
C PHE A 394 -8.54 7.43 -2.07
N HIS A 395 -7.63 6.48 -1.87
CA HIS A 395 -6.20 6.75 -1.95
C HIS A 395 -5.55 6.07 -3.16
N ALA A 396 -4.45 6.63 -3.64
CA ALA A 396 -3.55 5.97 -4.61
C ALA A 396 -2.09 6.37 -4.34
N ASN A 397 -1.14 5.64 -4.94
CA ASN A 397 0.28 5.92 -4.77
C ASN A 397 0.67 7.31 -5.32
N CYS A 398 1.53 8.01 -4.59
CA CYS A 398 1.99 9.35 -4.92
C CYS A 398 3.36 9.62 -4.26
N GLY A 399 4.41 9.91 -5.03
CA GLY A 399 5.69 10.38 -4.46
C GLY A 399 6.37 9.50 -3.39
N GLY A 400 6.00 8.22 -3.28
CA GLY A 400 6.45 7.29 -2.22
C GLY A 400 5.53 7.18 -1.00
N GLN A 401 4.33 7.77 -1.06
CA GLN A 401 3.27 7.73 -0.05
C GLN A 401 1.94 7.32 -0.71
N ARG A 402 0.85 7.25 0.07
CA ARG A 402 -0.54 7.17 -0.43
C ARG A 402 -1.21 8.53 -0.23
N CYS A 403 -1.82 9.09 -1.27
CA CYS A 403 -2.50 10.38 -1.23
C CYS A 403 -4.01 10.17 -1.35
N MET A 404 -4.80 11.02 -0.70
CA MET A 404 -6.23 11.09 -0.94
C MET A 404 -6.52 11.77 -2.28
N TYR A 405 -7.36 11.13 -3.07
CA TYR A 405 -8.00 11.67 -4.26
C TYR A 405 -9.50 11.83 -3.99
N ALA A 406 -10.11 12.83 -4.63
CA ALA A 406 -11.53 13.12 -4.55
C ALA A 406 -12.15 13.10 -5.96
N GLY A 407 -13.36 12.56 -6.11
CA GLY A 407 -14.02 12.46 -7.41
C GLY A 407 -15.56 12.44 -7.32
N GLY A 408 -16.20 12.65 -8.46
CA GLY A 408 -17.64 12.36 -8.62
C GLY A 408 -17.86 10.90 -8.96
N VAL A 409 -19.05 10.39 -8.65
CA VAL A 409 -19.50 9.04 -9.00
C VAL A 409 -20.86 9.10 -9.68
N HIS A 410 -21.05 8.25 -10.69
CA HIS A 410 -22.35 8.00 -11.30
C HIS A 410 -22.69 6.51 -11.22
N ILE A 411 -23.82 6.19 -10.57
CA ILE A 411 -24.35 4.83 -10.45
C ILE A 411 -25.51 4.65 -11.44
N GLN A 412 -25.26 3.89 -12.50
CA GLN A 412 -26.22 3.72 -13.59
C GLN A 412 -27.49 2.99 -13.11
N PRO A 413 -28.71 3.50 -13.41
CA PRO A 413 -29.95 2.91 -12.89
C PRO A 413 -30.27 1.48 -13.36
N THR A 414 -29.82 1.08 -14.54
CA THR A 414 -30.30 -0.15 -15.22
C THR A 414 -29.38 -1.36 -15.06
N GLU A 415 -28.08 -1.15 -14.82
CA GLU A 415 -27.07 -2.22 -14.88
C GLU A 415 -26.32 -2.41 -13.56
N ASN A 416 -26.59 -1.56 -12.55
CA ASN A 416 -25.77 -1.43 -11.34
C ASN A 416 -24.29 -1.10 -11.60
N THR A 417 -23.95 -0.69 -12.83
CA THR A 417 -22.62 -0.24 -13.25
C THR A 417 -22.28 1.11 -12.61
N ILE A 418 -21.08 1.22 -12.04
CA ILE A 418 -20.57 2.45 -11.45
C ILE A 418 -19.40 2.97 -12.28
N THR A 419 -19.41 4.27 -12.57
CA THR A 419 -18.36 4.99 -13.30
C THR A 419 -17.99 6.27 -12.58
N MET A 420 -16.74 6.72 -12.72
CA MET A 420 -16.34 8.06 -12.27
C MET A 420 -17.12 9.15 -13.02
N ALA A 421 -17.34 10.28 -12.36
CA ALA A 421 -18.01 11.48 -12.88
C ALA A 421 -17.22 12.75 -12.54
N ALA A 422 -17.43 13.81 -13.30
CA ALA A 422 -16.96 15.15 -12.97
C ALA A 422 -17.51 15.62 -11.60
N LEU A 423 -16.76 16.50 -10.93
CA LEU A 423 -17.06 16.97 -9.56
C LEU A 423 -18.10 18.09 -9.47
#